data_AF-A0A0G4NKZ8-F1
#
_entry.id   AF-A0A0G4NKZ8-F1
#
_cell.length_a   1.000
_cell.length_b   1.000
_cell.length_c   1.000
_cell.angle_alpha   90.00
_cell.angle_beta   90.00
_cell.angle_gamma   90.00
#
_symmetry.space_group_name_H-M   'P 1'
#
loop_
_entity.id
_entity.type
_entity.pdbx_description
1 polymer ?
#
loop_
_entity_poly.entity_id
_entity_poly.type
_entity_poly.pdbx_seq_one_letter_code
_entity_poly.pdbx_strand_id
1 'polypeptide(L)'
;MERLMKLSTISLVIWLAGFFALFQSFLNALAEVMRFGDRSFYDDWWNSPSLGTYWRTWNKPVSQYFRRHVYSPMVGRGWSPFVASVAVFFLSAVLHEVLVG
;
A
#
# COMPACT_ATOMS: atom_id res chain seq x y z
N MET A 1 3.30 12.28 25.23
CA MET A 1 2.72 10.92 25.19
C MET A 1 1.21 10.91 25.38
N GLU A 2 0.66 11.52 26.44
CA GLU A 2 -0.80 11.52 26.71
C GLU A 2 -1.67 12.03 25.55
N ARG A 3 -1.29 13.17 24.93
CA ARG A 3 -2.01 13.73 23.77
C ARG A 3 -1.97 12.81 22.55
N LEU A 4 -0.84 12.13 22.32
CA LEU A 4 -0.67 11.20 21.20
C LEU A 4 -1.58 9.97 21.36
N MET A 5 -1.67 9.42 22.58
CA MET A 5 -2.53 8.27 22.89
C MET A 5 -4.02 8.60 22.77
N LYS A 6 -4.43 9.83 23.10
CA LYS A 6 -5.82 10.27 22.88
C LYS A 6 -6.15 10.37 21.39
N LEU A 7 -5.20 10.84 20.59
CA LEU A 7 -5.37 10.97 19.14
C LEU A 7 -5.22 9.64 18.39
N SER A 8 -4.45 8.67 18.91
CA SER A 8 -4.18 7.40 18.22
C SER A 8 -5.43 6.59 17.95
N THR A 9 -6.38 6.57 18.88
CA THR A 9 -7.64 5.82 18.73
C THR A 9 -8.50 6.41 17.60
N ILE A 10 -8.68 7.73 17.60
CA ILE A 10 -9.47 8.43 16.59
C ILE A 10 -8.78 8.30 15.22
N SER A 11 -7.46 8.48 15.18
CA SER A 11 -6.65 8.31 13.97
C SER A 11 -6.80 6.91 13.36
N LEU A 12 -6.75 5.86 14.18
CA LEU A 12 -6.94 4.49 13.73
C LEU A 12 -8.33 4.26 13.12
N VAL A 13 -9.38 4.78 13.77
CA VAL A 13 -10.75 4.67 13.26
C VAL A 13 -10.90 5.38 11.92
N ILE A 14 -10.37 6.60 11.79
CA ILE A 14 -10.39 7.36 10.53
C ILE A 14 -9.63 6.61 9.44
N TRP A 15 -8.47 6.02 9.76
CA TRP A 15 -7.66 5.26 8.82
C TRP A 15 -8.37 4.00 8.31
N LEU A 16 -9.03 3.25 9.21
CA LEU A 16 -9.83 2.07 8.85
C LEU A 16 -11.07 2.45 8.02
N ALA A 17 -11.76 3.52 8.40
CA ALA A 17 -12.91 4.03 7.65
C ALA A 17 -12.50 4.53 6.26
N GLY A 18 -11.38 5.25 6.16
CA GLY A 18 -10.80 5.72 4.90
C GLY A 18 -10.40 4.57 3.99
N PHE A 19 -9.83 3.50 4.55
CA PHE A 19 -9.55 2.28 3.79
C PHE A 19 -10.80 1.65 3.21
N PHE A 20 -11.83 1.46 4.04
CA PHE A 20 -13.09 0.89 3.58
C PHE A 20 -13.73 1.78 2.50
N ALA A 21 -13.79 3.10 2.72
CA ALA A 21 -14.35 4.03 1.75
C ALA A 21 -13.61 4.00 0.41
N LEU A 22 -12.28 3.94 0.43
CA LEU A 22 -11.47 3.98 -0.79
C LEU A 22 -11.36 2.61 -1.47
N PHE A 23 -10.79 1.61 -0.79
CA PHE A 23 -10.47 0.31 -1.37
C PHE A 23 -11.69 -0.58 -1.53
N GLN A 24 -12.55 -0.64 -0.50
CA GLN A 24 -13.73 -1.49 -0.56
C GLN A 24 -14.85 -0.84 -1.37
N SER A 25 -15.21 0.41 -1.10
CA SER A 25 -16.36 1.04 -1.77
C SER A 25 -16.00 1.69 -3.09
N PHE A 26 -15.10 2.66 -3.10
CA PHE A 26 -14.82 3.47 -4.29
C PHE A 26 -14.18 2.67 -5.43
N LEU A 27 -13.12 1.90 -5.16
CA LEU A 27 -12.44 1.11 -6.21
C LEU A 27 -13.33 0.00 -6.79
N ASN A 28 -14.16 -0.66 -5.98
CA ASN A 28 -15.13 -1.64 -6.51
C ASN A 28 -16.24 -0.96 -7.33
N ALA A 29 -16.76 0.19 -6.88
CA ALA A 29 -17.74 0.95 -7.66
C ALA A 29 -17.16 1.41 -9.00
N LEU A 30 -15.92 1.92 -8.98
CA LEU A 30 -15.20 2.30 -10.20
C LEU A 30 -14.96 1.09 -11.12
N ALA A 31 -14.60 -0.06 -10.56
CA ALA A 31 -14.44 -1.30 -11.31
C ALA A 31 -15.75 -1.75 -11.99
N GLU A 32 -16.89 -1.61 -11.31
CA GLU A 32 -18.20 -1.90 -11.90
C GLU A 32 -18.50 -0.97 -13.09
N VAL A 33 -18.31 0.34 -12.91
CA VAL A 33 -18.51 1.34 -13.96
C VAL A 33 -17.62 1.09 -15.17
N MET A 34 -16.36 0.73 -14.95
CA MET A 34 -15.40 0.44 -16.02
C MET A 34 -15.51 -1.00 -16.57
N ARG A 35 -16.41 -1.83 -16.03
CA ARG A 35 -16.50 -3.28 -16.32
C ARG A 35 -15.16 -4.00 -16.13
N PHE A 36 -14.41 -3.58 -15.12
CA PHE A 36 -13.12 -4.16 -14.75
C PHE A 36 -13.35 -5.41 -13.88
N GLY A 37 -12.87 -6.54 -14.38
CA GLY A 37 -13.07 -7.85 -13.74
C GLY A 37 -12.10 -8.15 -12.59
N ASP A 38 -10.90 -7.56 -12.59
CA ASP A 38 -9.92 -7.79 -11.53
C ASP A 38 -10.15 -6.85 -10.35
N ARG A 39 -10.85 -7.34 -9.33
CA ARG A 39 -11.21 -6.56 -8.14
C ARG A 39 -10.32 -6.84 -6.93
N SER A 40 -9.15 -7.44 -7.16
CA SER A 40 -8.23 -7.82 -6.09
C SER A 40 -7.36 -6.63 -5.64
N PHE A 41 -8.00 -5.62 -5.04
CA PHE A 41 -7.32 -4.40 -4.58
C PHE A 41 -6.56 -4.57 -3.27
N TYR A 42 -6.98 -5.51 -2.42
CA TYR A 42 -6.35 -5.85 -1.14
C TYR A 42 -6.60 -7.33 -0.81
N ASP A 43 -5.79 -7.90 0.08
CA ASP A 43 -6.00 -9.23 0.69
C ASP A 43 -6.15 -9.09 2.22
N ASP A 44 -6.20 -10.20 2.97
CA ASP A 44 -6.37 -10.25 4.44
C ASP A 44 -5.17 -9.67 5.22
N TRP A 45 -4.92 -8.37 5.04
CA TRP A 45 -3.76 -7.67 5.57
C TRP A 45 -3.78 -7.60 7.10
N TRP A 46 -4.97 -7.62 7.71
CA TRP A 46 -5.18 -7.62 9.17
C TRP A 46 -4.68 -8.91 9.83
N ASN A 47 -4.56 -10.01 9.08
CA ASN A 47 -4.03 -11.29 9.56
C ASN A 47 -2.56 -11.51 9.13
N SER A 48 -1.86 -10.45 8.70
CA SER A 48 -0.50 -10.59 8.19
C SER A 48 0.50 -11.00 9.30
N PRO A 49 1.31 -12.05 9.11
CA PRO A 49 2.26 -12.52 10.12
C PRO A 49 3.53 -11.67 10.22
N SER A 50 3.74 -10.74 9.29
CA SER A 50 4.89 -9.84 9.29
C SER A 50 4.56 -8.52 8.59
N LEU A 51 5.33 -7.47 8.91
CA LEU A 51 5.22 -6.16 8.27
C LEU A 51 5.41 -6.25 6.74
N GLY A 52 6.36 -7.07 6.28
CA GLY A 52 6.59 -7.27 4.86
C GLY A 52 5.43 -7.92 4.11
N THR A 53 4.64 -8.76 4.80
CA THR A 53 3.39 -9.28 4.23
C THR A 53 2.30 -8.22 4.25
N TYR A 54 2.14 -7.50 5.37
CA TYR A 54 1.18 -6.40 5.51
C TYR A 54 1.32 -5.36 4.38
N TRP A 55 2.54 -4.89 4.08
CA TRP A 55 2.78 -3.90 3.02
C TRP A 55 2.39 -4.40 1.62
N ARG A 56 2.39 -5.72 1.40
CA ARG A 56 2.03 -6.33 0.11
C ARG A 56 0.54 -6.58 -0.03
N THR A 57 -0.15 -6.89 1.08
CA THR A 57 -1.56 -7.27 1.12
C THR A 57 -2.51 -6.08 1.32
N TRP A 58 -2.08 -5.03 2.02
CA TRP A 58 -2.89 -3.84 2.28
C TRP A 58 -3.29 -3.07 1.00
N ASN A 59 -2.31 -2.79 0.14
CA ASN A 59 -2.50 -2.02 -1.08
C ASN A 59 -1.82 -2.73 -2.25
N LYS A 60 -2.53 -3.71 -2.82
CA LYS A 60 -2.02 -4.54 -3.91
C LYS A 60 -1.69 -3.74 -5.16
N PRO A 61 -2.51 -2.78 -5.62
CA PRO A 61 -2.18 -1.98 -6.80
C PRO A 61 -0.80 -1.31 -6.70
N VAL A 62 -0.50 -0.68 -5.56
CA VAL A 62 0.79 -0.01 -5.34
C VAL A 62 1.92 -1.03 -5.17
N SER A 63 1.71 -2.10 -4.40
CA SER A 63 2.74 -3.12 -4.19
C SER A 63 3.12 -3.83 -5.49
N GLN A 64 2.14 -4.13 -6.35
CA GLN A 64 2.36 -4.70 -7.68
C GLN A 64 2.99 -3.69 -8.64
N TYR A 65 2.60 -2.41 -8.57
CA TYR A 65 3.21 -1.34 -9.37
C TYR A 65 4.72 -1.25 -9.10
N PHE A 66 5.12 -1.14 -7.83
CA PHE A 66 6.53 -1.08 -7.45
C PHE A 66 7.27 -2.37 -7.80
N ARG A 67 6.64 -3.53 -7.59
CA ARG A 67 7.23 -4.82 -7.95
C ARG A 67 7.55 -4.87 -9.45
N ARG A 68 6.58 -4.51 -10.29
CA ARG A 68 6.69 -4.61 -11.76
C ARG A 68 7.60 -3.56 -12.37
N HIS A 69 7.55 -2.32 -11.89
CA HIS A 69 8.21 -1.19 -12.56
C HIS A 69 9.55 -0.80 -11.94
N VAL A 70 9.80 -1.16 -10.67
CA VAL A 70 11.01 -0.76 -9.96
C VAL A 70 11.82 -2.00 -9.56
N TYR A 71 11.24 -2.88 -8.74
CA TYR A 71 11.97 -4.02 -8.17
C TYR A 71 12.43 -5.01 -9.24
N SER A 72 11.51 -5.59 -10.02
CA SER A 72 11.83 -6.60 -11.03
C SER A 72 12.79 -6.08 -12.11
N PRO A 73 12.65 -4.85 -12.65
CA PRO A 73 13.60 -4.30 -13.61
C PRO A 73 14.99 -3.99 -13.03
N MET A 74 15.11 -3.68 -11.74
CA MET A 74 16.41 -3.49 -11.09
C MET A 74 17.12 -4.83 -10.89
N VAL A 75 16.42 -5.81 -10.33
CA VAL A 75 16.97 -7.17 -10.13
C VAL A 75 17.33 -7.80 -11.47
N GLY A 76 16.48 -7.64 -12.49
CA GLY A 76 16.76 -8.14 -13.84
C GLY A 76 17.97 -7.50 -14.52
N ARG A 77 18.42 -6.32 -14.06
CA ARG A 77 19.65 -5.65 -14.51
C ARG A 77 20.88 -6.01 -13.67
N GLY A 78 20.77 -6.98 -12.77
CA GLY A 78 21.87 -7.48 -11.96
C GLY A 78 22.07 -6.76 -10.62
N TRP A 79 21.15 -5.88 -10.22
CA TRP A 79 21.20 -5.26 -8.89
C TRP A 79 20.83 -6.28 -7.80
N SER A 80 21.43 -6.15 -6.61
CA SER A 80 21.08 -7.04 -5.51
C SER A 80 19.63 -6.81 -5.04
N PRO A 81 18.93 -7.86 -4.58
CA PRO A 81 17.57 -7.75 -4.04
C PRO A 81 17.45 -6.73 -2.90
N PHE A 82 18.51 -6.57 -2.10
CA PHE A 82 18.56 -5.58 -1.02
C PHE A 82 18.53 -4.16 -1.58
N VAL A 83 19.37 -3.83 -2.57
CA VAL A 83 19.39 -2.49 -3.15
C VAL A 83 18.08 -2.18 -3.88
N ALA A 84 17.49 -3.15 -4.57
CA ALA A 84 16.17 -2.99 -5.19
C ALA A 84 15.07 -2.71 -4.14
N SER A 85 15.12 -3.38 -3.00
CA SER A 85 14.19 -3.15 -1.89
C SER A 85 14.36 -1.75 -1.28
N VAL A 86 15.59 -1.31 -1.07
CA VAL A 86 15.89 0.05 -0.58
C VAL A 86 15.40 1.11 -1.55
N ALA A 87 15.58 0.93 -2.85
CA ALA A 87 15.09 1.86 -3.86
C ALA A 87 13.55 1.96 -3.87
N VAL A 88 12.84 0.83 -3.76
CA VAL A 88 11.37 0.83 -3.61
C VAL A 88 10.95 1.58 -2.35
N PHE A 89 11.62 1.32 -1.22
CA PHE A 89 11.31 2.00 0.04
C PHE A 89 11.54 3.52 -0.06
N PHE A 90 12.68 3.93 -0.62
CA PHE A 90 13.01 5.34 -0.81
C PHE A 90 12.03 6.06 -1.73
N LEU A 91 11.70 5.47 -2.89
CA LEU A 91 10.74 6.05 -3.82
C LEU A 91 9.34 6.14 -3.20
N SER A 92 8.93 5.12 -2.44
CA SER A 92 7.70 5.16 -1.66
C SER A 92 7.72 6.32 -0.66
N ALA A 93 8.80 6.50 0.11
CA ALA A 93 8.92 7.58 1.08
C ALA A 93 8.81 8.97 0.44
N VAL A 94 9.46 9.20 -0.71
CA VAL A 94 9.35 10.46 -1.47
C VAL A 94 7.90 10.73 -1.90
N LEU A 95 7.19 9.72 -2.39
CA LEU A 95 5.78 9.89 -2.79
C LEU A 95 4.86 10.20 -1.60
N HIS A 96 5.10 9.59 -0.43
CA HIS A 96 4.35 9.89 0.78
C HIS A 96 4.60 11.33 1.24
N GLU A 97 5.87 11.79 1.20
CA GLU A 97 6.23 13.18 1.51
C GLU A 97 5.54 14.15 0.55
N VAL A 98 5.48 13.87 -0.75
CA VAL A 98 4.80 14.77 -1.71
C VAL A 98 3.29 14.81 -1.52
N LEU A 99 2.68 13.72 -1.05
CA LEU A 99 1.23 13.62 -0.90
C LEU A 99 0.73 14.16 0.45
N VAL A 100 1.55 14.11 1.50
CA VAL A 100 1.17 14.44 2.88
C VAL A 100 1.94 15.67 3.42
N GLY A 101 3.16 15.90 2.96
CA GLY A 101 4.01 17.04 3.33
C GLY A 101 3.64 18.32 2.59
#